data_AF-A0A952R9L2-F1
#
_entry.id   AF-A0A952R9L2-F1
#
_cell.length_a   1.000
_cell.length_b   1.000
_cell.length_c   1.000
_cell.angle_alpha   90.00
_cell.angle_beta   90.00
_cell.angle_gamma   90.00
#
_symmetry.space_group_name_H-M   'P 1'
#
loop_
_entity.id
_entity.type
_entity.pdbx_description
1 polymer ?
#
loop_
_entity_poly.entity_id
_entity_poly.type
_entity_poly.pdbx_seq_one_letter_code
_entity_poly.pdbx_strand_id
1 'polypeptide(L)'
;MSAALASTAAPHVLELYETLRELDPARFRRSMAERVRANLARLSQELEVVAERSSDDQGGAELALSSQAAGGLAAGVAFAPVLDEGELRRRLAELALALREFSARELSRSSWRELRARLHPAYEALAQALSSHAVHVPSLRPTNISRSVFHVGSALLALAFVVLLPGWVRVLASVFFLSALVMETLRRFSPEANRVLMGAFSRVAHPHEAHHINSASWYSLALVILAFSFEPHVAAVAVAVLGFADPLAALVGRRFGRVRLVHGRSLEGSLTFVVVGAAAAWLTLALFYPGVAVGTERLGIALGAAVLGGLAELFSKRLDDNLTVPLCAALGAWLVL
;
A
#
# COMPACT_ATOMS: atom_id res chain seq x y z
N MET A 1 -5.22 5.19 -30.88
CA MET A 1 -4.32 6.34 -30.69
C MET A 1 -4.06 6.59 -29.19
N SER A 2 -5.08 6.52 -28.32
CA SER A 2 -4.92 6.57 -26.85
C SER A 2 -3.86 5.63 -26.25
N ALA A 3 -3.75 4.39 -26.73
CA ALA A 3 -2.71 3.44 -26.28
C ALA A 3 -1.27 3.85 -26.66
N ALA A 4 -1.09 4.53 -27.80
CA ALA A 4 0.22 5.03 -28.23
C ALA A 4 0.64 6.23 -27.37
N LEU A 5 -0.28 7.16 -27.09
CA LEU A 5 -0.06 8.25 -26.15
C LEU A 5 0.29 7.73 -24.75
N ALA A 6 -0.44 6.73 -24.25
CA ALA A 6 -0.17 6.09 -22.97
C ALA A 6 1.22 5.45 -22.92
N SER A 7 1.64 4.76 -23.99
CA SER A 7 2.97 4.15 -24.08
C SER A 7 4.09 5.20 -24.11
N THR A 8 3.90 6.30 -24.84
CA THR A 8 4.87 7.42 -24.91
C THR A 8 4.97 8.18 -23.57
N ALA A 9 3.86 8.33 -22.84
CA ALA A 9 3.85 8.97 -21.54
C ALA A 9 4.49 8.11 -20.43
N ALA A 10 4.40 6.78 -20.53
CA ALA A 10 4.84 5.83 -19.51
C ALA A 10 6.26 6.08 -18.94
N PRO A 11 7.33 6.24 -19.73
CA PRO A 11 8.68 6.45 -19.19
C PRO A 11 8.79 7.75 -18.39
N HIS A 12 8.14 8.82 -18.84
CA HIS A 12 8.12 10.13 -18.16
C HIS A 12 7.38 10.04 -16.81
N VAL A 13 6.27 9.30 -16.77
CA VAL A 13 5.52 9.08 -15.53
C VAL A 13 6.27 8.19 -14.54
N LEU A 14 7.02 7.19 -15.02
CA LEU A 14 7.92 6.38 -14.19
C LEU A 14 9.08 7.20 -13.61
N GLU A 15 9.66 8.09 -14.39
CA GLU A 15 10.72 8.98 -13.93
C GLU A 15 10.20 10.03 -12.94
N LEU A 16 8.99 10.56 -13.18
CA LEU A 16 8.31 11.41 -12.23
C LEU A 16 8.04 10.66 -10.92
N TYR A 17 7.60 9.40 -10.98
CA TYR A 17 7.42 8.57 -9.80
C TYR A 17 8.70 8.44 -8.98
N GLU A 18 9.83 8.13 -9.62
CA GLU A 18 11.11 8.02 -8.91
C GLU A 18 11.56 9.38 -8.34
N THR A 19 11.37 10.47 -9.08
CA THR A 19 11.63 11.84 -8.59
C THR A 19 10.78 12.19 -7.37
N LEU A 20 9.48 11.90 -7.41
CA LEU A 20 8.56 12.13 -6.29
C LEU A 20 8.86 11.22 -5.09
N ARG A 21 9.41 10.02 -5.33
CA ARG A 21 9.85 9.10 -4.27
C ARG A 21 11.13 9.57 -3.57
N GLU A 22 12.10 10.09 -4.32
CA GLU A 22 13.31 10.70 -3.75
C GLU A 22 12.98 11.86 -2.81
N LEU A 23 11.89 12.56 -3.14
CA LEU A 23 11.47 13.72 -2.38
C LEU A 23 10.70 13.40 -1.10
N ASP A 24 10.35 12.14 -0.79
CA ASP A 24 9.56 11.78 0.40
C ASP A 24 9.94 12.64 1.63
N PRO A 25 9.00 13.23 2.41
CA PRO A 25 9.34 14.08 3.55
C PRO A 25 10.30 13.41 4.54
N ALA A 26 10.21 12.08 4.65
CA ALA A 26 11.14 11.30 5.40
C ALA A 26 12.55 11.44 4.81
N ARG A 27 12.72 11.35 3.48
CA ARG A 27 14.01 11.41 2.74
C ARG A 27 14.62 12.80 2.55
N PHE A 28 13.83 13.87 2.54
CA PHE A 28 14.27 15.22 2.14
C PHE A 28 15.60 15.68 2.78
N ARG A 29 16.54 16.08 1.92
CA ARG A 29 17.80 16.76 2.28
C ARG A 29 17.90 18.06 1.46
N ARG A 30 18.32 19.17 2.07
CA ARG A 30 18.49 20.46 1.37
C ARG A 30 19.39 20.35 0.13
N SER A 31 20.43 19.52 0.21
CA SER A 31 21.34 19.25 -0.91
C SER A 31 20.70 18.59 -2.14
N MET A 32 19.48 18.05 -2.02
CA MET A 32 18.74 17.45 -3.14
C MET A 32 17.84 18.46 -3.85
N ALA A 33 17.52 19.60 -3.22
CA ALA A 33 16.49 20.52 -3.69
C ALA A 33 16.74 21.02 -5.12
N GLU A 34 17.98 21.42 -5.44
CA GLU A 34 18.31 21.94 -6.77
C GLU A 34 18.21 20.89 -7.86
N ARG A 35 18.77 19.69 -7.64
CA ARG A 35 18.66 18.57 -8.57
C ARG A 35 17.21 18.23 -8.86
N VAL A 36 16.40 18.14 -7.81
CA VAL A 36 15.01 17.75 -8.00
C VAL A 36 14.23 18.85 -8.70
N ARG A 37 14.44 20.12 -8.35
CA ARG A 37 13.86 21.25 -9.08
C ARG A 37 14.16 21.19 -10.57
N ALA A 38 15.42 20.91 -10.93
CA ALA A 38 15.82 20.75 -12.32
C ALA A 38 15.12 19.57 -13.01
N ASN A 39 15.00 18.41 -12.33
CA ASN A 39 14.26 17.27 -12.86
C ASN A 39 12.76 17.57 -13.04
N LEU A 40 12.11 18.25 -12.09
CA LEU A 40 10.69 18.63 -12.20
C LEU A 40 10.47 19.60 -13.38
N ALA A 41 11.39 20.56 -13.60
CA ALA A 41 11.32 21.47 -14.75
C ALA A 41 11.48 20.72 -16.08
N ARG A 42 12.42 19.76 -16.17
CA ARG A 42 12.61 18.93 -17.36
C ARG A 42 11.35 18.09 -17.64
N LEU A 43 10.87 17.35 -16.65
CA LEU A 43 9.69 16.48 -16.78
C LEU A 43 8.44 17.27 -17.15
N SER A 44 8.30 18.50 -16.65
CA SER A 44 7.23 19.41 -17.06
C SER A 44 7.25 19.65 -18.57
N GLN A 45 8.41 20.00 -19.14
CA GLN A 45 8.53 20.30 -20.58
C GLN A 45 8.29 19.05 -21.42
N GLU A 46 8.83 17.91 -21.00
CA GLU A 46 8.67 16.64 -21.72
C GLU A 46 7.20 16.18 -21.74
N LEU A 47 6.49 16.27 -20.61
CA LEU A 47 5.07 15.91 -20.52
C LEU A 47 4.17 16.85 -21.33
N GLU A 48 4.49 18.14 -21.38
CA GLU A 48 3.79 19.13 -22.20
C GLU A 48 3.93 18.78 -23.70
N VAL A 49 5.16 18.47 -24.14
CA VAL A 49 5.43 18.00 -25.51
C VAL A 49 4.69 16.70 -25.84
N VAL A 50 4.59 15.75 -24.90
CA VAL A 50 3.84 14.50 -25.11
C VAL A 50 2.33 14.77 -25.24
N ALA A 51 1.78 15.70 -24.46
CA ALA A 51 0.39 16.10 -24.55
C ALA A 51 0.05 16.79 -25.90
N GLU A 52 1.00 17.58 -26.43
CA GLU A 52 0.87 18.34 -27.67
C GLU A 52 1.17 17.51 -28.93
N ARG A 53 2.30 16.81 -29.04
CA ARG A 53 2.79 16.17 -30.30
C ARG A 53 1.82 15.21 -30.99
N SER A 54 0.86 14.67 -30.28
CA SER A 54 -0.13 13.76 -30.87
C SER A 54 -1.30 14.51 -31.53
N SER A 55 -1.38 15.84 -31.44
CA SER A 55 -2.46 16.65 -32.04
C SER A 55 -2.26 16.93 -33.54
N ASP A 56 -1.02 16.86 -34.03
CA ASP A 56 -0.71 17.21 -35.43
C ASP A 56 -1.21 16.19 -36.47
N ASP A 57 -1.72 15.03 -36.02
CA ASP A 57 -2.37 14.03 -36.88
C ASP A 57 -3.89 14.30 -37.05
N GLN A 58 -4.42 15.39 -36.47
CA GLN A 58 -5.85 15.75 -36.51
C GLN A 58 -6.18 16.92 -37.46
N GLY A 59 -5.48 17.01 -38.60
CA GLY A 59 -5.84 17.93 -39.69
C GLY A 59 -7.10 17.54 -40.48
N GLY A 60 -7.90 16.55 -40.05
CA GLY A 60 -9.07 16.12 -40.81
C GLY A 60 -10.01 15.17 -40.08
N ALA A 61 -10.82 15.68 -39.15
CA ALA A 61 -12.12 15.10 -38.81
C ALA A 61 -12.94 16.10 -37.96
N GLU A 62 -13.51 17.08 -38.65
CA GLU A 62 -14.57 17.93 -38.12
C GLU A 62 -15.87 17.12 -37.96
N LEU A 63 -16.65 17.45 -36.92
CA LEU A 63 -18.11 17.25 -36.82
C LEU A 63 -18.66 15.80 -36.82
N ALA A 64 -18.91 15.25 -35.63
CA ALA A 64 -20.09 14.40 -35.41
C ALA A 64 -20.52 14.29 -33.94
N LEU A 65 -21.66 14.95 -33.66
CA LEU A 65 -22.78 14.45 -32.86
C LEU A 65 -22.78 14.63 -31.33
N SER A 66 -23.47 15.70 -30.96
CA SER A 66 -24.36 15.79 -29.80
C SER A 66 -25.47 14.72 -29.79
N SER A 67 -25.81 14.28 -28.57
CA SER A 67 -27.03 13.59 -28.13
C SER A 67 -27.14 12.08 -28.40
N GLN A 68 -27.17 11.27 -27.33
CA GLN A 68 -28.43 10.75 -26.78
C GLN A 68 -28.19 9.93 -25.51
N ALA A 69 -29.15 10.06 -24.60
CA ALA A 69 -29.24 9.38 -23.32
C ALA A 69 -29.87 7.98 -23.44
N ALA A 70 -29.73 7.23 -22.34
CA ALA A 70 -30.61 6.19 -21.82
C ALA A 70 -30.22 4.71 -22.06
N GLY A 71 -30.11 4.00 -20.92
CA GLY A 71 -30.55 2.61 -20.80
C GLY A 71 -29.46 1.58 -20.51
N GLY A 72 -29.45 1.01 -19.31
CA GLY A 72 -28.79 -0.29 -19.08
C GLY A 72 -28.25 -0.51 -17.67
N LEU A 73 -29.12 -0.86 -16.73
CA LEU A 73 -28.77 -1.58 -15.51
C LEU A 73 -28.10 -2.91 -15.90
N ALA A 74 -26.82 -3.07 -15.59
CA ALA A 74 -26.17 -4.38 -15.45
C ALA A 74 -25.09 -4.28 -14.38
N ALA A 75 -25.38 -4.87 -13.22
CA ALA A 75 -24.42 -5.11 -12.17
C ALA A 75 -23.33 -6.07 -12.65
N GLY A 76 -22.07 -5.70 -12.48
CA GLY A 76 -20.92 -6.57 -12.75
C GLY A 76 -19.66 -5.74 -12.91
N VAL A 77 -18.80 -5.75 -11.88
CA VAL A 77 -17.41 -5.25 -11.87
C VAL A 77 -17.16 -4.13 -12.87
N ALA A 78 -17.45 -2.89 -12.48
CA ALA A 78 -17.12 -1.73 -13.30
C ALA A 78 -15.60 -1.68 -13.52
N PHE A 79 -15.14 -2.22 -14.65
CA PHE A 79 -13.90 -1.75 -15.25
C PHE A 79 -14.10 -0.25 -15.43
N ALA A 80 -13.26 0.55 -14.76
CA ALA A 80 -13.25 1.99 -14.98
C ALA A 80 -13.22 2.22 -16.50
N PRO A 81 -14.09 3.09 -17.05
CA PRO A 81 -14.16 3.29 -18.49
C PRO A 81 -12.75 3.61 -19.00
N VAL A 82 -12.36 2.97 -20.10
CA VAL A 82 -11.12 3.31 -20.80
C VAL A 82 -11.23 4.80 -21.13
N LEU A 83 -10.38 5.61 -20.51
CA LEU A 83 -10.45 7.05 -20.68
C LEU A 83 -10.15 7.39 -22.14
N ASP A 84 -10.92 8.31 -22.70
CA ASP A 84 -10.63 8.79 -24.04
C ASP A 84 -9.26 9.50 -24.07
N GLU A 85 -8.72 9.65 -25.27
CA GLU A 85 -7.41 10.26 -25.48
C GLU A 85 -7.35 11.73 -25.05
N GLY A 86 -8.43 12.49 -25.20
CA GLY A 86 -8.54 13.88 -24.78
C GLY A 86 -8.45 14.04 -23.26
N GLU A 87 -9.10 13.15 -22.51
CA GLU A 87 -9.00 13.13 -21.04
C GLU A 87 -7.60 12.72 -20.57
N LEU A 88 -6.94 11.77 -21.25
CA LEU A 88 -5.54 11.43 -20.97
C LEU A 88 -4.60 12.63 -21.21
N ARG A 89 -4.81 13.38 -22.30
CA ARG A 89 -4.06 14.62 -22.59
C ARG A 89 -4.28 15.70 -21.56
N ARG A 90 -5.54 15.94 -21.18
CA ARG A 90 -5.89 16.93 -20.15
C ARG A 90 -5.14 16.63 -18.85
N ARG A 91 -5.10 15.37 -18.42
CA ARG A 91 -4.36 14.94 -17.22
C ARG A 91 -2.86 15.13 -17.34
N LEU A 92 -2.27 14.84 -18.51
CA LEU A 92 -0.84 15.08 -18.77
C LEU A 92 -0.51 16.58 -18.70
N ALA A 93 -1.33 17.44 -19.32
CA ALA A 93 -1.16 18.88 -19.31
C ALA A 93 -1.33 19.49 -17.89
N GLU A 94 -2.33 19.05 -17.14
CA GLU A 94 -2.53 19.47 -15.74
C GLU A 94 -1.32 19.10 -14.86
N LEU A 95 -0.77 17.90 -15.06
CA LEU A 95 0.41 17.46 -14.34
C LEU A 95 1.65 18.27 -14.74
N ALA A 96 1.85 18.52 -16.03
CA ALA A 96 2.94 19.35 -16.53
C ALA A 96 2.89 20.77 -15.94
N LEU A 97 1.72 21.42 -15.96
CA LEU A 97 1.52 22.75 -15.39
C LEU A 97 1.86 22.78 -13.90
N ALA A 98 1.37 21.80 -13.13
CA ALA A 98 1.67 21.70 -11.72
C ALA A 98 3.19 21.55 -11.46
N LEU A 99 3.88 20.71 -12.25
CA LEU A 99 5.34 20.56 -12.14
C LEU A 99 6.08 21.86 -12.43
N ARG A 100 5.66 22.59 -13.47
CA ARG A 100 6.23 23.89 -13.86
C ARG A 100 6.14 24.90 -12.72
N GLU A 101 4.94 25.10 -12.17
CA GLU A 101 4.69 26.06 -11.09
C GLU A 101 5.61 25.84 -9.88
N PHE A 102 5.84 24.57 -9.53
CA PHE A 102 6.67 24.24 -8.39
C PHE A 102 8.16 24.25 -8.68
N SER A 103 8.56 23.90 -9.91
CA SER A 103 9.97 24.01 -10.33
C SER A 103 10.47 25.45 -10.30
N ALA A 104 9.58 26.44 -10.42
CA ALA A 104 9.92 27.85 -10.32
C ALA A 104 10.09 28.35 -8.86
N ARG A 105 9.63 27.59 -7.86
CA ARG A 105 9.69 27.97 -6.44
C ARG A 105 10.95 27.43 -5.76
N GLU A 106 11.35 28.06 -4.67
CA GLU A 106 12.38 27.52 -3.80
C GLU A 106 11.82 26.32 -3.00
N LEU A 107 12.45 25.15 -3.14
CA LEU A 107 11.99 23.92 -2.50
C LEU A 107 12.40 23.89 -1.01
N SER A 108 11.56 24.49 -0.16
CA SER A 108 11.62 24.34 1.28
C SER A 108 10.83 23.09 1.76
N ARG A 109 11.00 22.67 3.02
CA ARG A 109 10.24 21.54 3.60
C ARG A 109 8.71 21.77 3.60
N SER A 110 8.25 23.01 3.75
CA SER A 110 6.81 23.34 3.73
C SER A 110 6.27 23.36 2.31
N SER A 111 6.97 24.04 1.39
CA SER A 111 6.67 24.06 -0.05
C SER A 111 6.63 22.65 -0.64
N TRP A 112 7.45 21.75 -0.10
CA TRP A 112 7.45 20.32 -0.43
C TRP A 112 6.17 19.58 -0.02
N ARG A 113 5.68 19.78 1.22
CA ARG A 113 4.43 19.14 1.66
C ARG A 113 3.26 19.59 0.79
N GLU A 114 3.25 20.86 0.40
CA GLU A 114 2.26 21.42 -0.54
C GLU A 114 2.38 20.80 -1.93
N LEU A 115 3.60 20.68 -2.47
CA LEU A 115 3.88 20.00 -3.75
C LEU A 115 3.30 18.59 -3.76
N ARG A 116 3.61 17.79 -2.74
CA ARG A 116 3.10 16.41 -2.65
C ARG A 116 1.58 16.36 -2.50
N ALA A 117 0.99 17.25 -1.69
CA ALA A 117 -0.47 17.31 -1.52
C ALA A 117 -1.19 17.63 -2.83
N ARG A 118 -0.61 18.47 -3.70
CA ARG A 118 -1.18 18.81 -5.02
C ARG A 118 -0.88 17.76 -6.10
N LEU A 119 0.36 17.25 -6.17
CA LEU A 119 0.76 16.31 -7.22
C LEU A 119 0.26 14.89 -7.00
N HIS A 120 0.10 14.45 -5.76
CA HIS A 120 -0.27 13.06 -5.49
C HIS A 120 -1.62 12.67 -6.12
N PRO A 121 -2.72 13.44 -5.94
CA PRO A 121 -3.98 13.13 -6.62
C PRO A 121 -3.87 13.14 -8.15
N ALA A 122 -3.16 14.12 -8.72
CA ALA A 122 -2.98 14.22 -10.18
C ALA A 122 -2.18 13.04 -10.74
N TYR A 123 -1.10 12.65 -10.05
CA TYR A 123 -0.29 11.48 -10.39
C TYR A 123 -1.11 10.19 -10.34
N GLU A 124 -1.84 9.93 -9.24
CA GLU A 124 -2.66 8.71 -9.11
C GLU A 124 -3.76 8.64 -10.16
N ALA A 125 -4.39 9.79 -10.45
CA ALA A 125 -5.41 9.91 -11.48
C ALA A 125 -4.85 9.61 -12.89
N LEU A 126 -3.60 9.98 -13.17
CA LEU A 126 -2.90 9.63 -14.40
C LEU A 126 -2.45 8.16 -14.41
N ALA A 127 -1.94 7.64 -13.30
CA ALA A 127 -1.54 6.24 -13.17
C ALA A 127 -2.72 5.28 -13.41
N GLN A 128 -3.90 5.62 -12.90
CA GLN A 128 -5.13 4.89 -13.16
C GLN A 128 -5.55 4.98 -14.65
N ALA A 129 -5.37 6.14 -15.28
CA ALA A 129 -5.63 6.35 -16.70
C ALA A 129 -4.70 5.52 -17.60
N LEU A 130 -3.42 5.41 -17.25
CA LEU A 130 -2.47 4.55 -17.95
C LEU A 130 -2.81 3.07 -17.76
N SER A 131 -3.25 2.70 -16.55
CA SER A 131 -3.62 1.31 -16.24
C SER A 131 -4.81 0.81 -17.07
N SER A 132 -5.76 1.68 -17.41
CA SER A 132 -6.87 1.31 -18.32
C SER A 132 -6.42 1.04 -19.77
N HIS A 133 -5.20 1.48 -20.12
CA HIS A 133 -4.53 1.21 -21.40
C HIS A 133 -3.46 0.11 -21.30
N ALA A 134 -3.55 -0.76 -20.27
CA ALA A 134 -2.57 -1.81 -19.99
C ALA A 134 -1.13 -1.33 -19.72
N VAL A 135 -0.94 -0.03 -19.45
CA VAL A 135 0.33 0.55 -19.03
C VAL A 135 0.34 0.68 -17.52
N HIS A 136 1.12 -0.16 -16.84
CA HIS A 136 1.18 -0.16 -15.38
C HIS A 136 2.34 0.72 -14.89
N VAL A 137 2.01 1.76 -14.12
CA VAL A 137 2.98 2.57 -13.38
C VAL A 137 2.75 2.40 -11.86
N PRO A 138 3.80 2.49 -11.01
CA PRO A 138 3.64 2.30 -9.56
C PRO A 138 2.77 3.38 -8.91
N SER A 139 2.07 3.08 -7.82
CA SER A 139 1.38 4.11 -7.02
C SER A 139 2.30 4.75 -5.97
N LEU A 140 2.07 6.03 -5.68
CA LEU A 140 2.76 6.80 -4.65
C LEU A 140 2.11 6.60 -3.28
N ARG A 141 2.27 5.44 -2.63
CA ARG A 141 1.66 5.19 -1.31
C ARG A 141 1.98 6.31 -0.29
N PRO A 142 0.99 7.01 0.28
CA PRO A 142 1.23 8.06 1.27
C PRO A 142 1.65 7.44 2.61
N THR A 143 2.44 8.19 3.39
CA THR A 143 2.79 7.81 4.75
C THR A 143 1.58 8.01 5.66
N ASN A 144 0.90 6.93 6.04
CA ASN A 144 -0.19 6.99 7.02
C ASN A 144 0.30 6.49 8.39
N ILE A 145 0.74 7.42 9.23
CA ILE A 145 1.18 7.12 10.61
C ILE A 145 0.00 6.60 11.44
N SER A 146 -1.19 7.17 11.27
CA SER A 146 -2.40 6.71 11.97
C SER A 146 -2.71 5.24 11.68
N ARG A 147 -2.57 4.82 10.42
CA ARG A 147 -2.68 3.40 10.03
C ARG A 147 -1.61 2.54 10.68
N SER A 148 -0.36 3.03 10.73
CA SER A 148 0.73 2.30 11.36
C SER A 148 0.50 2.14 12.87
N VAL A 149 0.00 3.19 13.55
CA VAL A 149 -0.37 3.15 14.98
C VAL A 149 -1.56 2.22 15.21
N PHE A 150 -2.58 2.28 14.36
CA PHE A 150 -3.73 1.37 14.42
C PHE A 150 -3.31 -0.09 14.24
N HIS A 151 -2.41 -0.36 13.30
CA HIS A 151 -1.84 -1.69 13.04
C HIS A 151 -1.08 -2.25 14.24
N VAL A 152 -0.16 -1.46 14.81
CA VAL A 152 0.57 -1.87 16.02
C VAL A 152 -0.39 -2.06 17.19
N GLY A 153 -1.37 -1.16 17.37
CA GLY A 153 -2.36 -1.24 18.44
C GLY A 153 -3.27 -2.46 18.34
N SER A 154 -3.74 -2.81 17.13
CA SER A 154 -4.56 -4.00 16.90
C SER A 154 -3.77 -5.29 17.08
N ALA A 155 -2.48 -5.30 16.69
CA ALA A 155 -1.59 -6.43 16.95
C ALA A 155 -1.29 -6.61 18.44
N LEU A 156 -1.05 -5.52 19.17
CA LEU A 156 -0.88 -5.55 20.63
C LEU A 156 -2.13 -6.07 21.34
N LEU A 157 -3.32 -5.64 20.93
CA LEU A 157 -4.57 -6.13 21.49
C LEU A 157 -4.78 -7.62 21.20
N ALA A 158 -4.52 -8.06 19.97
CA ALA A 158 -4.60 -9.46 19.61
C ALA A 158 -3.58 -10.31 20.40
N LEU A 159 -2.34 -9.84 20.52
CA LEU A 159 -1.31 -10.49 21.32
C LEU A 159 -1.73 -10.60 22.79
N ALA A 160 -2.31 -9.54 23.37
CA ALA A 160 -2.83 -9.56 24.72
C ALA A 160 -3.94 -10.61 24.90
N PHE A 161 -4.86 -10.76 23.94
CA PHE A 161 -5.88 -11.81 24.01
C PHE A 161 -5.30 -13.22 23.88
N VAL A 162 -4.33 -13.44 22.99
CA VAL A 162 -3.67 -14.73 22.84
C VAL A 162 -2.94 -15.13 24.13
N VAL A 163 -2.24 -14.18 24.76
CA VAL A 163 -1.43 -14.43 25.97
C VAL A 163 -2.29 -14.52 27.22
N LEU A 164 -3.21 -13.59 27.43
CA LEU A 164 -3.96 -13.47 28.69
C LEU A 164 -5.23 -14.32 28.71
N LEU A 165 -5.80 -14.62 27.53
CA LEU A 165 -7.07 -15.35 27.40
C LEU A 165 -6.97 -16.53 26.39
N PRO A 166 -5.98 -17.43 26.51
CA PRO A 166 -5.75 -18.49 25.52
C PRO A 166 -6.96 -19.42 25.33
N GLY A 167 -7.73 -19.69 26.39
CA GLY A 167 -8.96 -20.49 26.31
C GLY A 167 -10.09 -19.83 25.50
N TRP A 168 -10.08 -18.50 25.40
CA TRP A 168 -11.10 -17.71 24.70
C TRP A 168 -10.66 -17.27 23.30
N VAL A 169 -9.39 -17.42 22.95
CA VAL A 169 -8.83 -16.87 21.70
C VAL A 169 -9.60 -17.32 20.45
N ARG A 170 -10.05 -18.58 20.40
CA ARG A 170 -10.87 -19.11 19.31
C ARG A 170 -12.22 -18.41 19.18
N VAL A 171 -12.91 -18.17 20.30
CA VAL A 171 -14.19 -17.46 20.33
C VAL A 171 -13.99 -16.00 19.95
N LEU A 172 -13.02 -15.32 20.55
CA LEU A 172 -12.74 -13.91 20.29
C LEU A 172 -12.35 -13.68 18.82
N ALA A 173 -11.48 -14.51 18.26
CA ALA A 173 -11.11 -14.44 16.84
C ALA A 173 -12.31 -14.69 15.92
N SER A 174 -13.15 -15.68 16.24
CA SER A 174 -14.35 -16.00 15.46
C SER A 174 -15.37 -14.86 15.47
N VAL A 175 -15.62 -14.26 16.63
CA VAL A 175 -16.52 -13.09 16.77
C VAL A 175 -15.96 -11.91 15.98
N PHE A 176 -14.66 -11.65 16.07
CA PHE A 176 -14.03 -10.56 15.32
C PHE A 176 -14.13 -10.79 13.80
N PHE A 177 -13.84 -12.01 13.31
CA PHE A 177 -13.98 -12.36 11.90
C PHE A 177 -15.42 -12.26 11.41
N LEU A 178 -16.39 -12.79 12.15
CA LEU A 178 -17.81 -12.66 11.80
C LEU A 178 -18.25 -11.19 11.75
N SER A 179 -17.79 -10.36 12.68
CA SER A 179 -18.06 -8.93 12.64
C SER A 179 -17.47 -8.26 11.40
N ALA A 180 -16.24 -8.63 11.02
CA ALA A 180 -15.58 -8.12 9.82
C ALA A 180 -16.28 -8.56 8.53
N LEU A 181 -16.75 -9.82 8.47
CA LEU A 181 -17.56 -10.31 7.36
C LEU A 181 -18.87 -9.56 7.24
N VAL A 182 -19.61 -9.38 8.34
CA VAL A 182 -20.86 -8.60 8.35
C VAL A 182 -20.61 -7.18 7.86
N MET A 183 -19.58 -6.50 8.36
CA MET A 183 -19.22 -5.15 7.92
C MET A 183 -18.85 -5.10 6.43
N GLU A 184 -18.04 -6.06 5.94
CA GLU A 184 -17.64 -6.13 4.53
C GLU A 184 -18.83 -6.42 3.62
N THR A 185 -19.74 -7.30 4.02
CA THR A 185 -20.98 -7.59 3.30
C THR A 185 -21.88 -6.36 3.25
N LEU A 186 -22.19 -5.74 4.39
CA LEU A 186 -23.04 -4.54 4.46
C LEU A 186 -22.50 -3.41 3.58
N ARG A 187 -21.18 -3.21 3.60
CA ARG A 187 -20.49 -2.21 2.79
C ARG A 187 -20.62 -2.43 1.28
N ARG A 188 -20.76 -3.69 0.84
CA ARG A 188 -20.93 -4.05 -0.58
C ARG A 188 -22.36 -3.88 -1.07
N PHE A 189 -23.34 -4.05 -0.19
CA PHE A 189 -24.76 -4.00 -0.56
C PHE A 189 -25.43 -2.65 -0.31
N SER A 190 -24.86 -1.76 0.53
CA SER A 190 -25.41 -0.42 0.78
C SER A 190 -24.34 0.67 0.57
N PRO A 191 -24.56 1.59 -0.39
CA PRO A 191 -23.73 2.79 -0.56
C PRO A 191 -23.69 3.68 0.69
N GLU A 192 -24.80 3.77 1.43
CA GLU A 192 -24.88 4.54 2.68
C GLU A 192 -24.04 3.90 3.77
N ALA A 193 -24.13 2.58 3.95
CA ALA A 193 -23.30 1.84 4.90
C ALA A 193 -21.82 1.99 4.55
N ASN A 194 -21.47 1.95 3.26
CA ASN A 194 -20.10 2.21 2.80
C ASN A 194 -19.62 3.61 3.16
N ARG A 195 -20.43 4.63 2.90
CA ARG A 195 -20.09 6.02 3.26
C ARG A 195 -19.89 6.19 4.77
N VAL A 196 -20.76 5.60 5.60
CA VAL A 196 -20.66 5.68 7.07
C VAL A 196 -19.42 4.96 7.59
N LEU A 197 -19.18 3.72 7.16
CA LEU A 197 -18.04 2.91 7.59
C LEU A 197 -16.71 3.53 7.11
N MET A 198 -16.61 3.90 5.84
CA MET A 198 -15.41 4.56 5.31
C MET A 198 -15.18 5.94 5.95
N GLY A 199 -16.27 6.65 6.32
CA GLY A 199 -16.19 7.89 7.08
C GLY A 199 -15.63 7.69 8.49
N ALA A 200 -16.15 6.71 9.22
CA ALA A 200 -15.71 6.37 10.58
C ALA A 200 -14.22 5.96 10.62
N PHE A 201 -13.76 5.23 9.60
CA PHE A 201 -12.37 4.79 9.48
C PHE A 201 -11.53 5.66 8.55
N SER A 202 -11.96 6.87 8.19
CA SER A 202 -11.29 7.76 7.21
C SER A 202 -9.84 8.11 7.54
N ARG A 203 -9.42 8.01 8.81
CA ARG A 203 -8.03 8.21 9.24
C ARG A 203 -7.12 7.00 8.95
N VAL A 204 -7.70 5.82 8.72
CA VAL A 204 -7.00 4.53 8.55
C VAL A 204 -7.23 3.94 7.15
N ALA A 205 -8.45 4.02 6.64
CA ALA A 205 -8.88 3.50 5.35
C ALA A 205 -8.67 4.54 4.24
N HIS A 206 -8.18 4.10 3.08
CA HIS A 206 -8.01 4.97 1.92
C HIS A 206 -9.28 5.04 1.05
N PRO A 207 -9.54 6.15 0.34
CA PRO A 207 -10.68 6.27 -0.57
C PRO A 207 -10.75 5.16 -1.63
N HIS A 208 -9.60 4.68 -2.13
CA HIS A 208 -9.54 3.58 -3.10
C HIS A 208 -9.86 2.21 -2.48
N GLU A 209 -9.80 2.05 -1.15
CA GLU A 209 -10.18 0.81 -0.46
C GLU A 209 -11.71 0.66 -0.35
N ALA A 210 -12.50 1.68 -0.74
CA ALA A 210 -13.97 1.68 -0.69
C ALA A 210 -14.63 0.53 -1.46
N HIS A 211 -13.93 -0.11 -2.40
CA HIS A 211 -14.43 -1.20 -3.23
C HIS A 211 -13.56 -2.47 -3.21
N HIS A 212 -12.46 -2.48 -2.45
CA HIS A 212 -11.61 -3.65 -2.23
C HIS A 212 -11.87 -4.26 -0.86
N ILE A 213 -11.63 -5.56 -0.67
CA ILE A 213 -11.69 -6.18 0.66
C ILE A 213 -10.73 -5.44 1.59
N ASN A 214 -11.23 -4.98 2.74
CA ASN A 214 -10.41 -4.25 3.71
C ASN A 214 -9.33 -5.16 4.31
N SER A 215 -8.12 -4.65 4.49
CA SER A 215 -7.01 -5.33 5.17
C SER A 215 -7.39 -5.84 6.57
N ALA A 216 -8.29 -5.16 7.28
CA ALA A 216 -8.81 -5.64 8.57
C ALA A 216 -9.58 -6.96 8.47
N SER A 217 -10.27 -7.21 7.35
CA SER A 217 -10.98 -8.46 7.08
C SER A 217 -10.01 -9.61 6.77
N TRP A 218 -8.90 -9.31 6.08
CA TRP A 218 -7.82 -10.26 5.88
C TRP A 218 -7.10 -10.61 7.18
N TYR A 219 -6.85 -9.61 8.02
CA TYR A 219 -6.26 -9.80 9.35
C TYR A 219 -7.15 -10.65 10.27
N SER A 220 -8.46 -10.39 10.31
CA SER A 220 -9.38 -11.17 11.15
C SER A 220 -9.47 -12.63 10.71
N LEU A 221 -9.42 -12.90 9.40
CA LEU A 221 -9.30 -14.25 8.86
C LEU A 221 -8.00 -14.93 9.32
N ALA A 222 -6.88 -14.21 9.28
CA ALA A 222 -5.59 -14.72 9.76
C ALA A 222 -5.67 -15.13 11.23
N LEU A 223 -6.26 -14.28 12.09
CA LEU A 223 -6.42 -14.56 13.52
C LEU A 223 -7.27 -15.82 13.79
N VAL A 224 -8.34 -16.04 13.02
CA VAL A 224 -9.13 -17.27 13.13
C VAL A 224 -8.31 -18.49 12.73
N ILE A 225 -7.62 -18.44 11.58
CA ILE A 225 -6.79 -19.56 11.12
C ILE A 225 -5.70 -19.87 12.17
N LEU A 226 -5.03 -18.85 12.71
CA LEU A 226 -4.05 -18.99 13.77
C LEU A 226 -4.64 -19.65 15.02
N ALA A 227 -5.77 -19.16 15.50
CA ALA A 227 -6.41 -19.63 16.74
C ALA A 227 -6.88 -21.10 16.68
N PHE A 228 -7.23 -21.59 15.48
CA PHE A 228 -7.70 -22.97 15.28
C PHE A 228 -6.60 -23.94 14.84
N SER A 229 -5.52 -23.45 14.24
CA SER A 229 -4.49 -24.32 13.63
C SER A 229 -3.21 -24.43 14.45
N PHE A 230 -2.96 -23.48 15.36
CA PHE A 230 -1.70 -23.41 16.09
C PHE A 230 -1.91 -23.22 17.60
N GLU A 231 -0.93 -23.67 18.37
CA GLU A 231 -0.88 -23.42 19.81
C GLU A 231 -0.75 -21.92 20.12
N PRO A 232 -1.26 -21.43 21.27
CA PRO A 232 -1.26 -20.02 21.60
C PRO A 232 0.10 -19.33 21.51
N HIS A 233 1.19 -20.03 21.86
CA HIS A 233 2.55 -19.46 21.80
C HIS A 233 3.01 -19.22 20.35
N VAL A 234 2.65 -20.10 19.41
CA VAL A 234 2.95 -19.91 17.97
C VAL A 234 2.10 -18.78 17.39
N ALA A 235 0.82 -18.73 17.73
CA ALA A 235 -0.07 -17.65 17.32
C ALA A 235 0.42 -16.29 17.86
N ALA A 236 0.89 -16.23 19.11
CA ALA A 236 1.45 -15.03 19.72
C ALA A 236 2.70 -14.55 18.96
N VAL A 237 3.61 -15.47 18.61
CA VAL A 237 4.79 -15.16 17.79
C VAL A 237 4.39 -14.58 16.43
N ALA A 238 3.45 -15.21 15.74
CA ALA A 238 2.97 -14.74 14.43
C ALA A 238 2.35 -13.34 14.47
N VAL A 239 1.50 -13.08 15.46
CA VAL A 239 0.88 -11.76 15.67
C VAL A 239 1.93 -10.70 16.01
N ALA A 240 2.91 -11.04 16.85
CA ALA A 240 4.00 -10.13 17.20
C ALA A 240 4.87 -9.79 15.97
N VAL A 241 5.21 -10.79 15.15
CA VAL A 241 5.98 -10.57 13.91
C VAL A 241 5.21 -9.62 12.98
N LEU A 242 3.94 -9.89 12.65
CA LEU A 242 3.15 -8.98 11.81
C LEU A 242 3.01 -7.58 12.44
N GLY A 243 2.78 -7.51 13.74
CA GLY A 243 2.50 -6.26 14.46
C GLY A 243 3.67 -5.29 14.51
N PHE A 244 4.90 -5.80 14.65
CA PHE A 244 6.09 -4.95 14.80
C PHE A 244 6.95 -4.91 13.55
N ALA A 245 7.17 -6.05 12.89
CA ALA A 245 8.10 -6.14 11.77
C ALA A 245 7.59 -5.37 10.55
N ASP A 246 6.32 -5.53 10.18
CA ASP A 246 5.74 -4.89 8.99
C ASP A 246 5.78 -3.34 9.04
N PRO A 247 5.24 -2.66 10.09
CA PRO A 247 5.27 -1.20 10.14
C PRO A 247 6.70 -0.64 10.22
N LEU A 248 7.62 -1.32 10.91
CA LEU A 248 9.02 -0.90 10.99
C LEU A 248 9.78 -1.14 9.69
N ALA A 249 9.56 -2.26 9.01
CA ALA A 249 10.10 -2.54 7.68
C ALA A 249 9.62 -1.49 6.67
N ALA A 250 8.34 -1.13 6.70
CA ALA A 250 7.78 -0.08 5.87
C ALA A 250 8.38 1.30 6.20
N LEU A 251 8.57 1.62 7.48
CA LEU A 251 9.18 2.88 7.91
C LEU A 251 10.65 2.99 7.47
N VAL A 252 11.46 1.97 7.76
CA VAL A 252 12.89 1.94 7.42
C VAL A 252 13.09 1.83 5.91
N GLY A 253 12.35 0.96 5.22
CA GLY A 253 12.40 0.85 3.77
C GLY A 253 12.04 2.15 3.08
N ARG A 254 11.02 2.87 3.57
CA ARG A 254 10.70 4.21 3.07
C ARG A 254 11.78 5.23 3.41
N ARG A 255 12.37 5.25 4.60
CA ARG A 255 13.35 6.29 4.98
C ARG A 255 14.75 6.07 4.40
N PHE A 256 15.18 4.81 4.36
CA PHE A 256 16.57 4.41 4.11
C PHE A 256 16.73 3.45 2.93
N GLY A 257 15.65 2.90 2.38
CA GLY A 257 15.71 1.90 1.31
C GLY A 257 16.35 2.43 0.02
N ARG A 258 17.51 1.87 -0.34
CA ARG A 258 18.25 2.19 -1.57
C ARG A 258 18.21 1.03 -2.54
N VAL A 259 18.42 -0.19 -2.05
CA VAL A 259 18.47 -1.40 -2.88
C VAL A 259 17.04 -1.89 -3.09
N ARG A 260 16.58 -1.87 -4.34
CA ARG A 260 15.22 -2.29 -4.72
C ARG A 260 15.13 -3.81 -4.76
N LEU A 261 14.02 -4.32 -4.22
CA LEU A 261 13.59 -5.69 -4.38
C LEU A 261 12.28 -5.72 -5.18
N VAL A 262 11.65 -6.90 -5.25
CA VAL A 262 10.36 -7.09 -5.90
C VAL A 262 9.23 -6.32 -5.20
N HIS A 263 8.16 -6.01 -5.95
CA HIS A 263 6.93 -5.38 -5.44
C HIS A 263 7.13 -4.04 -4.70
N GLY A 264 8.19 -3.29 -5.03
CA GLY A 264 8.46 -1.98 -4.42
C GLY A 264 9.05 -2.06 -3.02
N ARG A 265 9.33 -3.26 -2.51
CA ARG A 265 10.08 -3.48 -1.27
C ARG A 265 11.56 -3.13 -1.47
N SER A 266 12.28 -2.95 -0.37
CA SER A 266 13.72 -2.62 -0.37
C SER A 266 14.47 -3.58 0.52
N LEU A 267 15.73 -3.87 0.21
CA LEU A 267 16.58 -4.76 1.01
C LEU A 267 16.64 -4.30 2.47
N GLU A 268 16.79 -3.00 2.71
CA GLU A 268 16.85 -2.41 4.04
C GLU A 268 15.54 -2.61 4.81
N GLY A 269 14.40 -2.54 4.11
CA GLY A 269 13.09 -2.84 4.67
C GLY A 269 12.95 -4.31 5.04
N SER A 270 13.28 -5.23 4.12
CA SER A 270 13.17 -6.67 4.38
C SER A 270 14.15 -7.16 5.45
N LEU A 271 15.37 -6.61 5.51
CA LEU A 271 16.31 -6.89 6.62
C LEU A 271 15.77 -6.37 7.95
N THR A 272 15.15 -5.17 7.95
CA THR A 272 14.46 -4.65 9.14
C THR A 272 13.34 -5.57 9.56
N PHE A 273 12.55 -6.09 8.62
CA PHE A 273 11.50 -7.06 8.91
C PHE A 273 12.07 -8.27 9.64
N VAL A 274 13.13 -8.90 9.11
CA VAL A 274 13.71 -10.11 9.72
C VAL A 274 14.27 -9.82 11.10
N VAL A 275 15.03 -8.73 11.28
CA VAL A 275 15.64 -8.39 12.57
C VAL A 275 14.59 -8.06 13.63
N VAL A 276 13.62 -7.19 13.28
CA VAL A 276 12.55 -6.79 14.20
C VAL A 276 11.60 -7.95 14.48
N GLY A 277 11.26 -8.74 13.45
CA GLY A 277 10.43 -9.93 13.59
C GLY A 277 11.06 -10.96 14.51
N ALA A 278 12.36 -11.24 14.34
CA ALA A 278 13.08 -12.17 15.20
C ALA A 278 13.15 -11.64 16.65
N ALA A 279 13.42 -10.34 16.84
CA ALA A 279 13.40 -9.74 18.17
C ALA A 279 12.00 -9.82 18.82
N ALA A 280 10.93 -9.50 18.08
CA ALA A 280 9.56 -9.55 18.57
C ALA A 280 9.12 -10.98 18.93
N ALA A 281 9.44 -11.95 18.08
CA ALA A 281 9.19 -13.37 18.33
C ALA A 281 9.94 -13.87 19.56
N TRP A 282 11.25 -13.57 19.65
CA TRP A 282 12.08 -13.98 20.77
C TRP A 282 11.60 -13.35 22.09
N LEU A 283 11.27 -12.06 22.10
CA LEU A 283 10.74 -11.37 23.28
C LEU A 283 9.38 -11.91 23.69
N THR A 284 8.51 -12.20 22.73
CA THR A 284 7.19 -12.80 23.00
C THR A 284 7.33 -14.14 23.72
N LEU A 285 8.19 -15.02 23.22
CA LEU A 285 8.46 -16.30 23.88
C LEU A 285 9.14 -16.11 25.23
N ALA A 286 10.12 -15.21 25.33
CA ALA A 286 10.88 -14.97 26.55
C ALA A 286 10.01 -14.46 27.71
N LEU A 287 9.09 -13.54 27.42
CA LEU A 287 8.28 -12.85 28.43
C LEU A 287 7.00 -13.61 28.78
N PHE A 288 6.35 -14.23 27.79
CA PHE A 288 5.01 -14.79 27.98
C PHE A 288 4.97 -16.32 27.97
N TYR A 289 5.97 -16.96 27.37
CA TYR A 289 6.05 -18.42 27.25
C TYR A 289 7.46 -18.95 27.60
N PRO A 290 8.04 -18.59 28.76
CA PRO A 290 9.44 -18.87 29.07
C PRO A 290 9.78 -20.38 29.07
N GLY A 291 8.79 -21.25 29.28
CA GLY A 291 8.94 -22.71 29.29
C GLY A 291 8.82 -23.40 27.93
N VAL A 292 8.48 -22.68 26.84
CA VAL A 292 8.30 -23.30 25.51
C VAL A 292 9.64 -23.61 24.83
N ALA A 293 10.64 -22.73 24.99
CA ALA A 293 11.98 -22.92 24.41
C ALA A 293 12.99 -22.01 25.13
N VAL A 294 14.25 -22.46 25.24
CA VAL A 294 15.34 -21.71 25.88
C VAL A 294 16.58 -21.63 24.98
N GLY A 295 17.37 -20.56 25.17
CA GLY A 295 18.65 -20.38 24.47
C GLY A 295 18.53 -20.43 22.94
N THR A 296 19.24 -21.38 22.33
CA THR A 296 19.36 -21.53 20.87
C THR A 296 18.07 -21.97 20.20
N GLU A 297 17.24 -22.76 20.88
CA GLU A 297 15.95 -23.23 20.35
C GLU A 297 14.97 -22.05 20.16
N ARG A 298 14.88 -21.18 21.17
CA ARG A 298 14.08 -19.95 21.09
C ARG A 298 14.54 -19.04 19.95
N LEU A 299 15.85 -18.94 19.75
CA LEU A 299 16.42 -18.19 18.63
C LEU A 299 16.05 -18.83 17.29
N GLY A 300 16.09 -20.16 17.20
CA GLY A 300 15.65 -20.91 16.02
C GLY A 300 14.20 -20.61 15.64
N ILE A 301 13.29 -20.70 16.61
CA ILE A 301 11.85 -20.41 16.40
C ILE A 301 11.65 -18.96 15.94
N ALA A 302 12.33 -18.02 16.61
CA ALA A 302 12.24 -16.61 16.27
C ALA A 302 12.75 -16.29 14.86
N LEU A 303 13.86 -16.90 14.44
CA LEU A 303 14.41 -16.75 13.10
C LEU A 303 13.51 -17.43 12.05
N GLY A 304 13.02 -18.63 12.33
CA GLY A 304 12.09 -19.34 11.44
C GLY A 304 10.83 -18.52 11.15
N ALA A 305 10.22 -17.96 12.21
CA ALA A 305 9.07 -17.07 12.09
C ALA A 305 9.38 -15.80 11.27
N ALA A 306 10.49 -15.13 11.58
CA ALA A 306 10.86 -13.88 10.94
C ALA A 306 11.23 -14.05 9.46
N VAL A 307 11.93 -15.14 9.11
CA VAL A 307 12.32 -15.44 7.73
C VAL A 307 11.10 -15.80 6.89
N LEU A 308 10.27 -16.75 7.32
CA LEU A 308 9.07 -17.09 6.53
C LEU A 308 8.07 -15.94 6.46
N GLY A 309 7.90 -15.17 7.55
CA GLY A 309 7.10 -13.94 7.53
C GLY A 309 7.65 -12.90 6.55
N GLY A 310 8.98 -12.70 6.51
CA GLY A 310 9.63 -11.78 5.59
C GLY A 310 9.58 -12.23 4.13
N LEU A 311 9.66 -13.53 3.86
CA LEU A 311 9.43 -14.06 2.51
C LEU A 311 7.99 -13.83 2.07
N ALA A 312 7.02 -14.03 2.96
CA ALA A 312 5.63 -13.69 2.67
C ALA A 312 5.45 -12.19 2.38
N GLU A 313 6.06 -11.30 3.16
CA GLU A 313 6.03 -9.85 2.93
C GLU A 313 6.60 -9.45 1.56
N LEU A 314 7.66 -10.13 1.13
CA LEU A 314 8.34 -9.87 -0.14
C LEU A 314 7.54 -10.36 -1.36
N PHE A 315 6.85 -11.51 -1.24
CA PHE A 315 6.18 -12.18 -2.35
C PHE A 315 4.65 -12.04 -2.36
N SER A 316 4.04 -11.42 -1.35
CA SER A 316 2.60 -11.18 -1.32
C SER A 316 2.18 -10.19 -2.42
N LYS A 317 1.63 -10.75 -3.51
CA LYS A 317 1.18 -9.99 -4.68
C LYS A 317 -0.35 -9.90 -4.78
N ARG A 318 -1.03 -11.04 -4.62
CA ARG A 318 -2.49 -11.16 -4.83
C ARG A 318 -3.28 -11.26 -3.53
N LEU A 319 -2.66 -11.83 -2.49
CA LEU A 319 -3.23 -11.92 -1.15
C LEU A 319 -2.63 -10.80 -0.31
N ASP A 320 -3.46 -10.25 0.58
CA ASP A 320 -3.08 -9.18 1.50
C ASP A 320 -2.03 -9.68 2.51
N ASP A 321 -1.04 -8.84 2.80
CA ASP A 321 0.06 -9.17 3.72
C ASP A 321 -0.44 -9.41 5.15
N ASN A 322 -1.57 -8.83 5.53
CA ASN A 322 -2.20 -9.07 6.82
C ASN A 322 -2.78 -10.49 6.97
N LEU A 323 -2.91 -11.24 5.87
CA LEU A 323 -3.22 -12.66 5.91
C LEU A 323 -1.95 -13.52 5.83
N THR A 324 -1.12 -13.28 4.83
CA THR A 324 -0.02 -14.20 4.47
C THR A 324 1.13 -14.16 5.47
N VAL A 325 1.54 -12.97 5.91
CA VAL A 325 2.68 -12.77 6.82
C VAL A 325 2.50 -13.51 8.14
N PRO A 326 1.40 -13.33 8.91
CA PRO A 326 1.25 -14.03 10.18
C PRO A 326 1.13 -15.55 10.01
N LEU A 327 0.49 -16.04 8.93
CA LEU A 327 0.39 -17.49 8.68
C LEU A 327 1.75 -18.12 8.34
N CYS A 328 2.55 -17.45 7.50
CA CYS A 328 3.91 -17.91 7.20
C CYS A 328 4.83 -17.78 8.41
N ALA A 329 4.68 -16.75 9.24
CA ALA A 329 5.42 -16.62 10.48
C ALA A 329 5.07 -17.73 11.49
N ALA A 330 3.79 -18.09 11.61
CA ALA A 330 3.35 -19.22 12.43
C ALA A 330 3.93 -20.55 11.92
N LEU A 331 3.86 -20.78 10.61
CA LEU A 331 4.46 -21.97 10.00
C LEU A 331 5.97 -22.03 10.26
N GLY A 332 6.67 -20.89 10.15
CA GLY A 332 8.11 -20.82 10.38
C GLY A 332 8.51 -21.07 11.83
N ALA A 333 7.72 -20.61 12.79
CA ALA A 333 7.89 -20.96 14.19
C ALA A 333 7.61 -22.44 14.44
N TRP A 334 6.50 -22.95 13.91
CA TRP A 334 6.04 -24.32 14.11
C TRP A 334 6.97 -25.37 13.51
N LEU A 335 7.61 -25.10 12.37
CA LEU A 335 8.59 -26.02 11.77
C LEU A 335 9.87 -26.23 12.59
N VAL A 336 10.12 -25.37 13.58
CA VAL A 336 11.29 -25.46 14.46
C VAL A 336 10.96 -26.08 15.82
N LEU A 337 9.67 -26.06 16.21
CA LEU A 337 9.14 -26.72 17.43
C LEU A 337 9.00 -28.23 17.22
#